data_AF-A0A9P1G4P6-F1
#
_entry.id   AF-A0A9P1G4P6-F1
#
_cell.length_a   1.000
_cell.length_b   1.000
_cell.length_c   1.000
_cell.angle_alpha   90.00
_cell.angle_beta   90.00
_cell.angle_gamma   90.00
#
_symmetry.space_group_name_H-M   'P 1'
#
loop_
_entity.id
_entity.type
_entity.pdbx_description
1 polymer ?
#
loop_
_entity_poly.entity_id
_entity_poly.type
_entity_poly.pdbx_seq_one_letter_code
_entity_poly.pdbx_strand_id
1 'polypeptide(L)'
;MVGIFVNLPLFRPKSVRHSRWLVFSIGRDKLIKNRTFNVVWERLVWSLNWAFEGVHPRSGPGGRPLTGADLARAGMPLCRSNMRFSVTELRGDWEFHRDVWRFTASWQGQQVCYRCAAGTKGDEAYLYYNGGPTSRWLHEEFSLEQFLARRLKDKQLCPLRHLKGFHHTIIRFCSMHTLNLGLLYVCNAGALLLLCEDFEYFGTGTFAEQLDVAYQDFLAFCRSKRIPHSQPPFLPRMVKKKDGNELFTAKAYNGRVILSWLNHTLLGVLAQRPDHQILHLTSAAVNSMTNIFSISESHGRFLPESAAQELHDNGVRFVDLYKVLCVEHIRMNKNRWLMRPKIHVLLHLSKDVLKYRANYRMWHTFVDEDAMRWLKCIAARAHPKRRHIWLLKCTKLRLRTMKHRVERKKTRGKRG
;
A
#
# COMPACT_ATOMS: atom_id res chain seq x y z
N MET A 1 6.16 -5.73 17.91
CA MET A 1 6.68 -4.36 17.81
C MET A 1 5.78 -3.56 16.91
N VAL A 2 5.53 -2.30 17.26
CA VAL A 2 4.91 -1.28 16.41
C VAL A 2 5.91 -0.12 16.26
N GLY A 3 5.94 0.51 15.09
CA GLY A 3 6.76 1.68 14.80
C GLY A 3 5.94 2.74 14.08
N ILE A 4 6.10 4.00 14.49
CA ILE A 4 5.52 5.16 13.82
C ILE A 4 6.67 5.94 13.19
N PHE A 5 6.51 6.23 11.91
CA PHE A 5 7.52 6.90 11.11
C PHE A 5 6.97 8.18 10.49
N VAL A 6 7.75 9.25 10.55
CA VAL A 6 7.51 10.49 9.80
C VAL A 6 8.38 10.46 8.56
N ASN A 7 7.84 11.01 7.47
CA ASN A 7 8.46 11.04 6.15
C ASN A 7 8.30 12.42 5.53
N LEU A 8 9.29 12.84 4.75
CA LEU A 8 9.31 14.09 4.02
C LEU A 8 9.29 13.66 2.55
N PRO A 9 8.12 13.55 1.91
CA PRO A 9 7.97 12.91 0.61
C PRO A 9 8.71 13.62 -0.53
N LEU A 10 9.04 14.90 -0.35
CA LEU A 10 9.83 15.69 -1.28
C LEU A 10 11.34 15.58 -1.03
N PHE A 11 11.75 15.06 0.13
CA PHE A 11 13.14 14.76 0.41
C PHE A 11 13.52 13.44 -0.25
N ARG A 12 14.44 13.49 -1.23
CA ARG A 12 14.94 12.34 -1.99
C ARG A 12 16.35 11.96 -1.57
N PRO A 13 16.54 11.24 -0.45
CA PRO A 13 17.86 10.75 -0.09
C PRO A 13 18.31 9.64 -1.05
N LYS A 14 19.63 9.48 -1.23
CA LYS A 14 20.23 8.41 -2.04
C LYS A 14 19.79 6.98 -1.66
N SER A 15 19.36 6.79 -0.41
CA SER A 15 18.76 5.52 0.03
C SER A 15 17.41 5.82 0.63
N VAL A 16 16.37 5.13 0.15
CA VAL A 16 14.99 5.27 0.65
C VAL A 16 14.89 5.05 2.15
N ARG A 17 15.81 4.26 2.72
CA ARG A 17 15.83 4.01 4.15
C ARG A 17 16.16 5.26 4.97
N HIS A 18 16.81 6.26 4.38
CA HIS A 18 17.07 7.56 5.01
C HIS A 18 15.88 8.54 4.93
N SER A 19 14.79 8.17 4.24
CA SER A 19 13.58 9.01 4.14
C SER A 19 12.58 8.78 5.27
N ARG A 20 12.88 7.85 6.19
CA ARG A 20 12.03 7.39 7.28
C ARG A 20 12.62 7.77 8.63
N TRP A 21 11.91 8.58 9.40
CA TRP A 21 12.29 8.96 10.76
C TRP A 21 11.38 8.26 11.78
N LEU A 22 11.92 7.30 12.52
CA LEU A 22 11.19 6.66 13.62
C LEU A 22 10.94 7.70 14.73
N VAL A 23 9.68 8.00 15.00
CA VAL A 23 9.27 8.95 16.06
C VAL A 23 8.72 8.24 17.30
N PHE A 24 8.25 7.01 17.15
CA PHE A 24 7.77 6.19 18.27
C PHE A 24 7.92 4.70 17.95
N SER A 25 8.22 3.89 18.97
CA SER A 25 8.16 2.44 18.86
C SER A 25 7.88 1.79 20.20
N ILE A 26 7.10 0.71 20.19
CA ILE A 26 6.72 -0.04 21.39
C ILE A 26 6.53 -1.54 21.06
N GLY A 27 6.68 -2.40 22.07
CA GLY A 27 6.24 -3.80 22.00
C GLY A 27 4.73 -3.90 21.80
N ARG A 28 4.25 -4.89 21.03
CA ARG A 28 2.79 -5.02 20.78
C ARG A 28 2.07 -5.46 22.06
N ASP A 29 2.76 -6.26 22.87
CA ASP A 29 2.43 -6.70 24.23
C ASP A 29 2.22 -5.56 25.24
N LYS A 30 2.78 -4.38 24.98
CA LYS A 30 2.67 -3.21 25.86
C LYS A 30 1.62 -2.19 25.41
N LEU A 31 0.90 -2.47 24.32
CA LEU A 31 -0.16 -1.60 23.83
C LEU A 31 -1.42 -1.79 24.66
N ILE A 32 -1.90 -0.70 25.27
CA ILE A 32 -3.23 -0.65 25.88
C ILE A 32 -4.22 -0.21 24.81
N LYS A 33 -4.51 -1.13 23.87
CA LYS A 33 -5.39 -0.90 22.71
C LYS A 33 -5.06 0.46 22.03
N ASN A 34 -6.07 1.27 21.72
CA ASN A 34 -5.93 2.59 21.13
C ASN A 34 -5.53 3.69 22.13
N ARG A 35 -5.57 3.45 23.45
CA ARG A 35 -5.24 4.48 24.45
C ARG A 35 -3.77 4.86 24.36
N THR A 36 -2.88 3.87 24.23
CA THR A 36 -1.44 4.12 24.02
C THR A 36 -1.21 4.93 22.76
N PHE A 37 -1.92 4.61 21.67
CA PHE A 37 -1.81 5.36 20.43
C PHE A 37 -2.31 6.80 20.55
N ASN A 38 -3.44 7.04 21.22
CA ASN A 38 -3.99 8.39 21.37
C ASN A 38 -3.00 9.35 22.07
N VAL A 39 -2.33 8.90 23.14
CA VAL A 39 -1.31 9.72 23.83
C VAL A 39 -0.16 10.09 22.89
N VAL A 40 0.28 9.14 22.04
CA VAL A 40 1.34 9.38 21.06
C VAL A 40 0.85 10.32 19.95
N TRP A 41 -0.39 10.13 19.49
CA TRP A 41 -1.00 10.97 18.46
C TRP A 41 -1.24 12.40 18.92
N GLU A 42 -1.69 12.63 20.16
CA GLU A 42 -1.84 13.98 20.73
C GLU A 42 -0.51 14.75 20.69
N ARG A 43 0.58 14.10 21.10
CA ARG A 43 1.93 14.70 21.06
C ARG A 43 2.41 14.97 19.64
N LEU A 44 2.10 14.06 18.70
CA LEU A 44 2.48 14.23 17.30
C LEU A 44 1.66 15.32 16.62
N VAL A 45 0.35 15.38 16.85
CA VAL A 45 -0.55 16.42 16.33
C VAL A 45 -0.12 17.79 16.83
N TRP A 46 0.17 17.94 18.12
CA TRP A 46 0.74 19.18 18.65
C TRP A 46 2.01 19.58 17.90
N SER A 47 2.96 18.66 17.73
CA SER A 47 4.23 18.95 17.02
C SER A 47 4.00 19.34 15.56
N LEU A 48 3.13 18.61 14.86
CA LEU A 48 2.86 18.79 13.44
C LEU A 48 2.05 20.06 13.16
N ASN A 49 1.16 20.46 14.07
CA ASN A 49 0.43 21.72 13.96
C ASN A 49 1.35 22.93 14.14
N TRP A 50 2.38 22.86 14.98
CA TRP A 50 3.41 23.90 15.03
C TRP A 50 4.30 23.90 13.78
N ALA A 51 4.62 22.72 13.25
CA ALA A 51 5.30 22.62 11.95
C ALA A 51 4.48 23.22 10.80
N PHE A 52 3.15 23.11 10.88
CA PHE A 52 2.22 23.76 9.96
C PHE A 52 2.24 25.28 10.08
N GLU A 53 2.43 25.83 11.28
CA GLU A 53 2.64 27.27 11.46
C GLU A 53 4.04 27.75 11.04
N GLY A 54 5.00 26.84 10.90
CA GLY A 54 6.38 27.19 10.52
C GLY A 54 7.18 27.83 11.66
N VAL A 55 6.68 27.79 12.90
CA VAL A 55 7.32 28.37 14.08
C VAL A 55 7.48 27.37 15.21
N HIS A 56 8.49 27.60 16.05
CA HIS A 56 8.69 26.86 17.27
C HIS A 56 7.48 27.03 18.21
N PRO A 57 7.06 25.97 18.92
CA PRO A 57 5.92 26.03 19.83
C PRO A 57 6.01 27.17 20.83
N ARG A 58 4.87 27.80 21.13
CA ARG A 58 4.77 28.80 22.22
C ARG A 58 4.35 28.19 23.56
N SER A 59 3.79 26.99 23.52
CA SER A 59 3.43 26.20 24.69
C SER A 59 3.74 24.73 24.44
N GLY A 60 4.04 24.00 25.51
CA GLY A 60 4.20 22.55 25.50
C GLY A 60 2.89 21.81 25.20
N PRO A 61 2.94 20.47 25.08
CA PRO A 61 1.74 19.65 24.90
C PRO A 61 0.73 19.89 26.00
N GLY A 62 -0.54 20.00 25.63
CA GLY A 62 -1.61 20.28 26.59
C GLY A 62 -1.49 21.65 27.26
N GLY A 63 -0.81 22.62 26.62
CA GLY A 63 -0.70 24.00 27.12
C GLY A 63 0.34 24.19 28.24
N ARG A 64 1.16 23.18 28.54
CA ARG A 64 2.19 23.29 29.58
C ARG A 64 3.20 24.41 29.28
N PRO A 65 3.74 25.10 30.29
CA PRO A 65 4.77 26.10 30.07
C PRO A 65 6.03 25.48 29.45
N LEU A 66 6.70 26.24 28.59
CA LEU A 66 8.00 25.86 28.03
C LEU A 66 9.11 26.23 29.01
N THR A 67 10.24 25.52 28.94
CA THR A 67 11.40 25.75 29.80
C THR A 67 12.70 25.76 29.00
N GLY A 68 13.73 26.47 29.48
CA GLY A 68 15.09 26.44 28.93
C GLY A 68 15.16 26.78 27.44
N ALA A 69 15.87 25.97 26.66
CA ALA A 69 16.10 26.20 25.24
C ALA A 69 14.84 26.17 24.36
N ASP A 70 13.75 25.54 24.82
CA ASP A 70 12.48 25.56 24.09
C ASP A 70 11.75 26.89 24.29
N LEU A 71 11.79 27.46 25.51
CA LEU A 71 11.26 28.79 25.79
C LEU A 71 12.03 29.86 25.03
N ALA A 72 13.36 29.78 25.01
CA ALA A 72 14.21 30.72 24.28
C ALA A 72 13.95 30.74 22.76
N ARG A 73 13.40 29.65 22.20
CA ARG A 73 13.04 29.55 20.77
C ARG A 73 11.57 29.79 20.51
N ALA A 74 10.73 29.96 21.53
CA ALA A 74 9.28 30.02 21.38
C ALA A 74 8.86 31.09 20.36
N GLY A 75 8.06 30.70 19.37
CA GLY A 75 7.59 31.60 18.30
C GLY A 75 8.63 31.96 17.22
N MET A 76 9.90 31.58 17.38
CA MET A 76 10.90 31.77 16.32
C MET A 76 10.62 30.86 15.12
N PRO A 77 11.01 31.23 13.89
CA PRO A 77 10.87 30.36 12.73
C PRO A 77 11.58 29.01 12.90
N LEU A 78 10.92 27.91 12.49
CA LEU A 78 11.50 26.55 12.54
C LEU A 78 12.66 26.38 11.56
N CYS A 79 12.62 27.13 10.46
CA CYS A 79 13.59 27.09 9.38
C CYS A 79 14.00 28.51 9.03
N ARG A 80 15.27 28.72 8.67
CA ARG A 80 15.79 30.03 8.25
C ARG A 80 15.04 30.64 7.06
N SER A 81 14.44 29.78 6.23
CA SER A 81 13.65 30.15 5.06
C SER A 81 12.15 30.29 5.34
N ASN A 82 11.73 30.35 6.61
CA ASN A 82 10.32 30.44 7.02
C ASN A 82 9.41 29.35 6.40
N MET A 83 9.98 28.18 6.08
CA MET A 83 9.22 27.07 5.51
C MET A 83 8.18 26.52 6.49
N ARG A 84 7.01 26.21 5.94
CA ARG A 84 5.89 25.55 6.62
C ARG A 84 5.77 24.11 6.16
N PHE A 85 5.21 23.24 7.00
CA PHE A 85 5.08 21.82 6.72
C PHE A 85 3.64 21.36 6.90
N SER A 86 3.10 20.63 5.92
CA SER A 86 1.76 20.03 6.02
C SER A 86 1.83 18.51 5.98
N VAL A 87 0.93 17.86 6.71
CA VAL A 87 0.73 16.42 6.63
C VAL A 87 -0.12 16.12 5.41
N THR A 88 0.50 15.55 4.39
CA THR A 88 -0.18 15.25 3.12
C THR A 88 -0.68 13.81 3.01
N GLU A 89 -0.13 12.90 3.83
CA GLU A 89 -0.40 11.47 3.75
C GLU A 89 -0.28 10.78 5.12
N LEU A 90 -1.31 10.00 5.46
CA LEU A 90 -1.32 9.05 6.56
C LEU A 90 -1.37 7.65 5.94
N ARG A 91 -0.24 6.94 6.00
CA ARG A 91 -0.04 5.64 5.35
C ARG A 91 0.08 4.53 6.38
N GLY A 92 -0.38 3.35 5.98
CA GLY A 92 -0.33 2.12 6.74
C GLY A 92 -1.09 1.03 5.98
N ASP A 93 -0.94 -0.21 6.41
CA ASP A 93 -1.84 -1.27 5.96
C ASP A 93 -3.24 -1.09 6.57
N TRP A 94 -4.18 -1.94 6.15
CA TRP A 94 -5.56 -1.85 6.62
C TRP A 94 -5.69 -2.14 8.12
N GLU A 95 -4.89 -3.07 8.65
CA GLU A 95 -4.88 -3.42 10.07
C GLU A 95 -4.44 -2.23 10.92
N PHE A 96 -3.36 -1.55 10.52
CA PHE A 96 -2.88 -0.32 11.15
C PHE A 96 -3.96 0.77 11.15
N HIS A 97 -4.62 0.99 10.02
CA HIS A 97 -5.68 1.99 9.95
C HIS A 97 -6.88 1.63 10.83
N ARG A 98 -7.25 0.35 10.93
CA ARG A 98 -8.29 -0.10 11.86
C ARG A 98 -7.90 0.12 13.33
N ASP A 99 -6.65 -0.13 13.69
CA ASP A 99 -6.17 0.09 15.05
C ASP A 99 -6.12 1.59 15.42
N VAL A 100 -5.73 2.44 14.46
CA VAL A 100 -5.56 3.89 14.66
C VAL A 100 -6.89 4.65 14.60
N TRP A 101 -7.69 4.42 13.56
CA TRP A 101 -8.93 5.17 13.30
C TRP A 101 -10.16 4.50 13.86
N ARG A 102 -10.09 3.17 14.09
CA ARG A 102 -11.21 2.35 14.58
C ARG A 102 -12.44 2.49 13.70
N PHE A 103 -12.21 2.42 12.39
CA PHE A 103 -13.29 2.49 11.41
C PHE A 103 -14.40 1.51 11.76
N THR A 104 -15.64 1.95 11.56
CA THR A 104 -16.82 1.06 11.57
C THR A 104 -16.81 0.13 10.37
N ALA A 105 -16.16 0.54 9.27
CA ALA A 105 -15.97 -0.25 8.06
C ALA A 105 -14.87 -1.33 8.23
N SER A 106 -15.06 -2.47 7.55
CA SER A 106 -14.13 -3.59 7.48
C SER A 106 -14.29 -4.32 6.14
N TRP A 107 -13.19 -4.83 5.57
CA TRP A 107 -13.26 -5.69 4.39
C TRP A 107 -14.01 -7.00 4.63
N GLN A 108 -14.23 -7.39 5.88
CA GLN A 108 -15.03 -8.56 6.27
C GLN A 108 -16.42 -8.17 6.78
N GLY A 109 -16.71 -6.86 6.88
CA GLY A 109 -17.98 -6.35 7.38
C GLY A 109 -18.96 -6.03 6.25
N GLN A 110 -20.19 -5.69 6.62
CA GLN A 110 -21.21 -5.23 5.66
C GLN A 110 -20.84 -3.88 5.04
N GLN A 111 -20.22 -3.00 5.82
CA GLN A 111 -19.69 -1.71 5.37
C GLN A 111 -18.21 -1.90 5.01
N VAL A 112 -17.87 -1.79 3.73
CA VAL A 112 -16.57 -2.23 3.23
C VAL A 112 -15.55 -1.10 3.22
N CYS A 113 -16.00 0.13 2.96
CA CYS A 113 -15.14 1.28 2.73
C CYS A 113 -15.33 2.39 3.76
N TYR A 114 -14.24 3.05 4.15
CA TYR A 114 -14.29 4.23 5.02
C TYR A 114 -14.51 5.54 4.25
N ARG A 115 -14.41 5.55 2.91
CA ARG A 115 -14.56 6.77 2.10
C ARG A 115 -15.96 6.97 1.54
N CYS A 116 -16.75 5.91 1.42
CA CYS A 116 -18.08 5.97 0.81
C CYS A 116 -19.02 4.92 1.44
N ALA A 117 -20.27 4.91 0.99
CA ALA A 117 -21.31 4.01 1.48
C ALA A 117 -21.22 2.56 0.97
N ALA A 118 -20.17 2.20 0.23
CA ALA A 118 -20.04 0.88 -0.37
C ALA A 118 -20.12 -0.27 0.65
N GLY A 119 -20.94 -1.27 0.33
CA GLY A 119 -21.21 -2.43 1.16
C GLY A 119 -21.21 -3.76 0.42
N THR A 120 -21.37 -4.86 1.16
CA THR A 120 -21.40 -6.23 0.59
C THR A 120 -22.79 -6.68 0.16
N LYS A 121 -23.85 -6.01 0.61
CA LYS A 121 -25.25 -6.30 0.32
C LYS A 121 -26.09 -5.03 0.36
N GLY A 122 -27.29 -5.07 -0.21
CA GLY A 122 -28.22 -3.95 -0.26
C GLY A 122 -28.46 -3.49 -1.70
N ASP A 123 -28.76 -2.20 -1.87
CA ASP A 123 -28.92 -1.56 -3.17
C ASP A 123 -27.68 -1.78 -4.06
N GLU A 124 -27.92 -2.23 -5.29
CA GLU A 124 -26.90 -2.52 -6.29
C GLU A 124 -25.97 -1.32 -6.55
N ALA A 125 -26.51 -0.10 -6.48
CA ALA A 125 -25.74 1.13 -6.64
C ALA A 125 -24.66 1.33 -5.55
N TYR A 126 -24.79 0.62 -4.42
CA TYR A 126 -23.87 0.67 -3.28
C TYR A 126 -23.05 -0.62 -3.09
N LEU A 127 -23.18 -1.62 -3.96
CA LEU A 127 -22.36 -2.83 -3.87
C LEU A 127 -20.90 -2.50 -4.22
N TYR A 128 -19.94 -2.96 -3.40
CA TYR A 128 -18.53 -2.59 -3.55
C TYR A 128 -17.93 -2.99 -4.91
N TYR A 129 -18.50 -4.01 -5.56
CA TYR A 129 -18.09 -4.49 -6.87
C TYR A 129 -18.85 -3.82 -8.03
N ASN A 130 -19.79 -2.92 -7.75
CA ASN A 130 -20.43 -2.11 -8.78
C ASN A 130 -19.52 -0.91 -9.12
N GLY A 131 -18.70 -1.03 -10.15
CA GLY A 131 -17.90 0.06 -10.71
C GLY A 131 -18.50 0.68 -11.98
N GLY A 132 -19.72 0.31 -12.36
CA GLY A 132 -20.36 0.77 -13.60
C GLY A 132 -21.04 2.14 -13.46
N PRO A 133 -21.74 2.61 -14.51
CA PRO A 133 -22.43 3.91 -14.51
C PRO A 133 -23.52 4.05 -13.43
N THR A 134 -24.06 2.93 -12.94
CA THR A 134 -25.06 2.91 -11.86
C THR A 134 -24.43 3.00 -10.46
N SER A 135 -23.11 3.02 -10.35
CA SER A 135 -22.39 3.06 -9.09
C SER A 135 -22.52 4.43 -8.41
N ARG A 136 -23.39 4.53 -7.40
CA ARG A 136 -23.56 5.78 -6.65
C ARG A 136 -22.39 6.05 -5.72
N TRP A 137 -21.80 5.02 -5.11
CA TRP A 137 -20.66 5.23 -4.20
C TRP A 137 -19.44 5.83 -4.89
N LEU A 138 -19.31 5.69 -6.22
CA LEU A 138 -18.24 6.30 -6.99
C LEU A 138 -18.36 7.83 -7.02
N HIS A 139 -19.59 8.36 -6.99
CA HIS A 139 -19.88 9.79 -7.03
C HIS A 139 -20.14 10.38 -5.64
N GLU A 140 -20.60 9.56 -4.69
CA GLU A 140 -20.97 9.94 -3.33
C GLU A 140 -19.90 9.53 -2.31
N GLU A 141 -18.68 10.06 -2.46
CA GLU A 141 -17.70 9.99 -1.37
C GLU A 141 -18.18 10.86 -0.20
N PHE A 142 -17.89 10.41 1.02
CA PHE A 142 -18.31 11.14 2.21
C PHE A 142 -17.66 12.52 2.26
N SER A 143 -18.42 13.54 2.69
CA SER A 143 -17.82 14.77 3.20
C SER A 143 -16.99 14.49 4.45
N LEU A 144 -16.25 15.49 4.94
CA LEU A 144 -15.53 15.35 6.20
C LEU A 144 -16.50 15.07 7.36
N GLU A 145 -17.63 15.77 7.42
CA GLU A 145 -18.68 15.61 8.42
C GLU A 145 -19.27 14.20 8.37
N GLN A 146 -19.61 13.72 7.17
CA GLN A 146 -20.14 12.38 6.96
C GLN A 146 -19.12 11.30 7.33
N PHE A 147 -17.83 11.49 7.01
CA PHE A 147 -16.78 10.58 7.42
C PHE A 147 -16.67 10.49 8.94
N LEU A 148 -16.65 11.63 9.64
CA LEU A 148 -16.57 11.68 11.09
C LEU A 148 -17.79 11.01 11.73
N ALA A 149 -19.00 11.29 11.23
CA ALA A 149 -20.24 10.77 11.78
C ALA A 149 -20.50 9.29 11.46
N ARG A 150 -20.18 8.82 10.25
CA ARG A 150 -20.56 7.49 9.76
C ARG A 150 -19.45 6.45 9.88
N ARG A 151 -18.18 6.87 9.94
CA ARG A 151 -17.03 5.96 9.84
C ARG A 151 -16.14 5.93 11.05
N LEU A 152 -16.22 6.90 11.93
CA LEU A 152 -15.53 6.84 13.22
C LEU A 152 -16.50 6.45 14.33
N LYS A 153 -15.97 5.92 15.44
CA LYS A 153 -16.76 5.61 16.64
C LYS A 153 -16.89 6.85 17.52
N ASP A 154 -18.02 7.02 18.19
CA ASP A 154 -18.33 8.21 19.00
C ASP A 154 -17.39 8.42 20.21
N LYS A 155 -16.69 7.37 20.65
CA LYS A 155 -15.81 7.42 21.83
C LYS A 155 -14.36 7.12 21.47
N GLN A 156 -13.44 7.86 22.09
CA GLN A 156 -11.98 7.73 21.94
C GLN A 156 -11.52 7.85 20.49
N LEU A 157 -11.93 8.94 19.87
CA LEU A 157 -11.61 9.29 18.50
C LEU A 157 -10.10 9.54 18.34
N CYS A 158 -9.57 9.22 17.16
CA CYS A 158 -8.15 9.34 16.87
C CYS A 158 -7.73 10.83 16.88
N PRO A 159 -6.72 11.24 17.68
CA PRO A 159 -6.28 12.62 17.74
C PRO A 159 -5.78 13.18 16.40
N LEU A 160 -5.36 12.33 15.47
CA LEU A 160 -4.89 12.73 14.14
C LEU A 160 -5.92 13.55 13.34
N ARG A 161 -7.21 13.45 13.66
CA ARG A 161 -8.25 14.32 13.06
C ARG A 161 -8.08 15.82 13.39
N HIS A 162 -7.32 16.14 14.43
CA HIS A 162 -7.05 17.52 14.87
C HIS A 162 -5.80 18.12 14.20
N LEU A 163 -5.23 17.45 13.20
CA LEU A 163 -4.20 18.04 12.36
C LEU A 163 -4.75 19.27 11.64
N LYS A 164 -3.98 20.35 11.57
CA LYS A 164 -4.32 21.51 10.75
C LYS A 164 -4.34 21.09 9.28
N GLY A 165 -5.45 21.41 8.60
CA GLY A 165 -5.71 20.94 7.23
C GLY A 165 -6.08 19.46 7.13
N PHE A 166 -6.53 18.83 8.22
CA PHE A 166 -7.01 17.45 8.17
C PHE A 166 -8.18 17.29 7.21
N HIS A 167 -8.06 16.31 6.33
CA HIS A 167 -9.16 15.79 5.53
C HIS A 167 -8.99 14.27 5.41
N HIS A 168 -10.07 13.50 5.43
CA HIS A 168 -9.99 12.04 5.47
C HIS A 168 -9.32 11.44 4.22
N THR A 169 -9.27 12.16 3.10
CA THR A 169 -8.57 11.73 1.87
C THR A 169 -7.04 11.65 2.03
N ILE A 170 -6.47 12.27 3.06
CA ILE A 170 -5.04 12.10 3.37
C ILE A 170 -4.75 10.72 3.96
N ILE A 171 -5.76 10.00 4.46
CA ILE A 171 -5.66 8.59 4.81
C ILE A 171 -5.57 7.82 3.49
N ARG A 172 -4.40 7.27 3.19
CA ARG A 172 -4.14 6.62 1.90
C ARG A 172 -4.35 5.13 2.00
N PHE A 173 -5.02 4.58 0.99
CA PHE A 173 -5.06 3.14 0.77
C PHE A 173 -3.66 2.64 0.40
N CYS A 174 -3.25 1.52 1.02
CA CYS A 174 -1.99 0.90 0.71
C CYS A 174 -2.09 0.14 -0.62
N SER A 175 -1.43 0.65 -1.66
CA SER A 175 -1.38 0.00 -2.98
C SER A 175 -0.70 -1.37 -2.93
N MET A 176 0.28 -1.59 -2.05
CA MET A 176 0.92 -2.91 -1.90
C MET A 176 -0.05 -3.97 -1.37
N HIS A 177 -0.83 -3.66 -0.33
CA HIS A 177 -1.78 -4.61 0.24
C HIS A 177 -3.03 -4.78 -0.63
N THR A 178 -3.39 -3.75 -1.38
CA THR A 178 -4.52 -3.80 -2.32
C THR A 178 -4.15 -4.61 -3.56
N LEU A 179 -3.04 -4.27 -4.21
CA LEU A 179 -2.61 -4.88 -5.48
C LEU A 179 -1.72 -6.10 -5.21
N ASN A 180 -0.49 -5.88 -4.75
CA ASN A 180 0.55 -6.93 -4.69
C ASN A 180 0.21 -8.12 -3.80
N LEU A 181 -0.33 -7.86 -2.60
CA LEU A 181 -0.70 -8.87 -1.60
C LEU A 181 -2.23 -9.09 -1.56
N GLY A 182 -2.91 -8.71 -2.64
CA GLY A 182 -4.35 -8.69 -2.72
C GLY A 182 -4.85 -9.23 -4.05
N LEU A 183 -5.08 -8.32 -4.99
CA LEU A 183 -5.62 -8.66 -6.31
C LEU A 183 -4.65 -9.54 -7.12
N LEU A 184 -3.33 -9.37 -6.97
CA LEU A 184 -2.36 -10.23 -7.64
C LEU A 184 -2.43 -11.69 -7.21
N TYR A 185 -2.86 -11.99 -5.98
CA TYR A 185 -2.99 -13.39 -5.57
C TYR A 185 -4.07 -14.10 -6.37
N VAL A 186 -5.20 -13.43 -6.63
CA VAL A 186 -6.28 -14.00 -7.44
C VAL A 186 -5.89 -13.99 -8.92
N CYS A 187 -5.42 -12.85 -9.43
CA CYS A 187 -5.06 -12.69 -10.83
C CYS A 187 -3.98 -13.69 -11.27
N ASN A 188 -2.92 -13.87 -10.47
CA ASN A 188 -1.85 -14.82 -10.80
C ASN A 188 -2.30 -16.27 -10.66
N ALA A 189 -3.19 -16.59 -9.70
CA ALA A 189 -3.74 -17.94 -9.59
C ALA A 189 -4.64 -18.28 -10.76
N GLY A 190 -5.59 -17.41 -11.10
CA GLY A 190 -6.52 -17.64 -12.20
C GLY A 190 -5.81 -17.83 -13.53
N ALA A 191 -4.81 -17.00 -13.82
CA ALA A 191 -3.97 -17.13 -15.01
C ALA A 191 -3.14 -18.43 -15.02
N LEU A 192 -2.47 -18.77 -13.91
CA LEU A 192 -1.64 -19.97 -13.85
C LEU A 192 -2.47 -21.26 -13.94
N LEU A 193 -3.62 -21.32 -13.25
CA LEU A 193 -4.51 -22.49 -13.29
C LEU A 193 -5.12 -22.67 -14.67
N LEU A 194 -5.44 -21.58 -15.37
CA LEU A 194 -5.87 -21.65 -16.76
C LEU A 194 -4.79 -22.30 -17.65
N LEU A 195 -3.53 -21.88 -17.52
CA LEU A 195 -2.41 -22.45 -18.27
C LEU A 195 -2.12 -23.91 -17.91
N CYS A 196 -2.13 -24.24 -16.62
CA CYS A 196 -1.84 -25.59 -16.12
C CYS A 196 -2.97 -26.59 -16.42
N GLU A 197 -4.20 -26.27 -16.04
CA GLU A 197 -5.30 -27.25 -15.99
C GLU A 197 -6.16 -27.27 -17.25
N ASP A 198 -6.37 -26.12 -17.91
CA ASP A 198 -7.27 -26.06 -19.06
C ASP A 198 -6.52 -26.19 -20.39
N PHE A 199 -5.26 -25.74 -20.41
CA PHE A 199 -4.43 -25.78 -21.60
C PHE A 199 -3.32 -26.81 -21.56
N GLU A 200 -3.03 -27.39 -20.38
CA GLU A 200 -1.90 -28.29 -20.16
C GLU A 200 -0.60 -27.72 -20.77
N TYR A 201 -0.46 -26.39 -20.73
CA TYR A 201 0.62 -25.66 -21.40
C TYR A 201 2.00 -26.07 -20.87
N PHE A 202 2.05 -26.43 -19.59
CA PHE A 202 3.25 -26.90 -18.92
C PHE A 202 3.36 -28.43 -18.88
N GLY A 203 2.66 -29.12 -19.79
CA GLY A 203 2.65 -30.57 -19.93
C GLY A 203 1.45 -31.26 -19.28
N THR A 204 1.27 -32.53 -19.62
CA THR A 204 0.35 -33.45 -18.95
C THR A 204 0.97 -33.96 -17.65
N GLY A 205 0.16 -34.27 -16.64
CA GLY A 205 0.63 -34.82 -15.38
C GLY A 205 -0.10 -34.27 -14.17
N THR A 206 0.45 -34.52 -12.98
CA THR A 206 -0.06 -33.97 -11.74
C THR A 206 0.16 -32.45 -11.71
N PHE A 207 -0.69 -31.75 -10.94
CA PHE A 207 -0.54 -30.31 -10.77
C PHE A 207 0.83 -29.91 -10.18
N ALA A 208 1.46 -30.78 -9.39
CA ALA A 208 2.80 -30.51 -8.86
C ALA A 208 3.86 -30.53 -9.96
N GLU A 209 3.82 -31.52 -10.85
CA GLU A 209 4.75 -31.63 -12.00
C GLU A 209 4.58 -30.46 -12.96
N GLN A 210 3.33 -30.06 -13.26
CA GLN A 210 3.05 -28.87 -14.07
C GLN A 210 3.62 -27.59 -13.44
N LEU A 211 3.54 -27.45 -12.11
CA LEU A 211 4.10 -26.30 -11.40
C LEU A 211 5.63 -26.26 -11.43
N ASP A 212 6.30 -27.43 -11.44
CA ASP A 212 7.75 -27.51 -11.57
C ASP A 212 8.20 -27.03 -12.96
N VAL A 213 7.52 -27.48 -14.03
CA VAL A 213 7.78 -27.01 -15.40
C VAL A 213 7.49 -25.50 -15.51
N ALA A 214 6.36 -25.05 -14.96
CA ALA A 214 6.00 -23.63 -14.94
C ALA A 214 7.04 -22.77 -14.20
N TYR A 215 7.64 -23.28 -13.12
CA TYR A 215 8.70 -22.57 -12.41
C TYR A 215 9.99 -22.49 -13.25
N GLN A 216 10.36 -23.54 -14.00
CA GLN A 216 11.51 -23.47 -14.91
C GLN A 216 11.31 -22.45 -16.03
N ASP A 217 10.11 -22.39 -16.61
CA ASP A 217 9.74 -21.37 -17.60
C ASP A 217 9.83 -19.95 -17.01
N PHE A 218 9.29 -19.76 -15.79
CA PHE A 218 9.42 -18.51 -15.05
C PHE A 218 10.89 -18.10 -14.81
N LEU A 219 11.76 -19.04 -14.45
CA LEU A 219 13.20 -18.78 -14.29
C LEU A 219 13.85 -18.38 -15.62
N ALA A 220 13.50 -19.05 -16.73
CA ALA A 220 14.01 -18.72 -18.05
C ALA A 220 13.58 -17.31 -18.47
N PHE A 221 12.32 -16.93 -18.24
CA PHE A 221 11.82 -15.57 -18.44
C PHE A 221 12.59 -14.54 -17.60
N CYS A 222 12.79 -14.78 -16.31
CA CYS A 222 13.51 -13.84 -15.45
C CYS A 222 14.96 -13.67 -15.90
N ARG A 223 15.63 -14.76 -16.31
CA ARG A 223 17.00 -14.71 -16.87
C ARG A 223 17.05 -13.90 -18.16
N SER A 224 16.15 -14.14 -19.10
CA SER A 224 16.14 -13.46 -20.41
C SER A 224 15.86 -11.96 -20.27
N LYS A 225 14.99 -11.57 -19.33
CA LYS A 225 14.67 -10.16 -19.03
C LYS A 225 15.60 -9.51 -18.00
N ARG A 226 16.56 -10.26 -17.45
CA ARG A 226 17.46 -9.82 -16.37
C ARG A 226 16.71 -9.26 -15.15
N ILE A 227 15.59 -9.88 -14.80
CA ILE A 227 14.76 -9.47 -13.67
C ILE A 227 15.19 -10.24 -12.42
N PRO A 228 15.69 -9.56 -11.37
CA PRO A 228 16.01 -10.24 -10.12
C PRO A 228 14.73 -10.69 -9.42
N HIS A 229 14.74 -11.85 -8.77
CA HIS A 229 13.63 -12.29 -7.92
C HIS A 229 14.15 -13.11 -6.73
N SER A 230 13.27 -13.29 -5.73
CA SER A 230 13.53 -14.17 -4.58
C SER A 230 12.41 -15.21 -4.42
N GLN A 231 11.75 -15.51 -5.55
CA GLN A 231 10.61 -16.40 -5.61
C GLN A 231 11.08 -17.85 -5.48
N PRO A 232 10.62 -18.62 -4.46
CA PRO A 232 10.90 -20.05 -4.37
C PRO A 232 10.13 -20.83 -5.45
N PRO A 233 10.47 -22.13 -5.63
CA PRO A 233 9.71 -23.04 -6.47
C PRO A 233 8.21 -22.96 -6.21
N PHE A 234 7.43 -23.14 -7.27
CA PHE A 234 5.98 -23.10 -7.17
C PHE A 234 5.49 -24.40 -6.53
N LEU A 235 4.75 -24.28 -5.43
CA LEU A 235 4.20 -25.44 -4.73
C LEU A 235 2.67 -25.41 -4.81
N PRO A 236 1.96 -26.55 -4.85
CA PRO A 236 0.49 -26.58 -4.89
C PRO A 236 -0.15 -25.73 -3.79
N ARG A 237 0.36 -25.80 -2.55
CA ARG A 237 -0.10 -24.99 -1.40
C ARG A 237 0.00 -23.48 -1.60
N MET A 238 0.85 -23.04 -2.53
CA MET A 238 1.00 -21.62 -2.87
C MET A 238 -0.14 -21.13 -3.74
N VAL A 239 -0.83 -22.01 -4.48
CA VAL A 239 -1.92 -21.69 -5.41
C VAL A 239 -3.27 -22.19 -4.88
N LYS A 240 -3.39 -23.46 -4.49
CA LYS A 240 -4.62 -24.05 -3.92
C LYS A 240 -4.55 -24.05 -2.39
N LYS A 241 -5.50 -23.38 -1.74
CA LYS A 241 -5.57 -23.26 -0.27
C LYS A 241 -6.44 -24.35 0.34
N LYS A 242 -6.21 -24.62 1.63
CA LYS A 242 -6.96 -25.62 2.39
C LYS A 242 -8.45 -25.31 2.52
N ASP A 243 -8.83 -24.04 2.42
CA ASP A 243 -10.21 -23.56 2.45
C ASP A 243 -10.89 -23.59 1.07
N GLY A 244 -10.26 -24.21 0.07
CA GLY A 244 -10.78 -24.29 -1.31
C GLY A 244 -10.54 -23.02 -2.15
N ASN A 245 -9.94 -21.97 -1.58
CA ASN A 245 -9.64 -20.77 -2.34
C ASN A 245 -8.42 -20.95 -3.26
N GLU A 246 -8.50 -20.38 -4.46
CA GLU A 246 -7.41 -20.38 -5.43
C GLU A 246 -6.71 -19.02 -5.42
N LEU A 247 -5.54 -18.97 -4.77
CA LEU A 247 -4.78 -17.76 -4.48
C LEU A 247 -3.28 -18.05 -4.57
N PHE A 248 -2.57 -17.39 -5.48
CA PHE A 248 -1.12 -17.49 -5.60
C PHE A 248 -0.48 -16.56 -4.56
N THR A 249 -0.15 -17.11 -3.40
CA THR A 249 0.57 -16.37 -2.34
C THR A 249 2.05 -16.24 -2.66
N ALA A 250 2.52 -15.02 -2.84
CA ALA A 250 3.92 -14.68 -3.07
C ALA A 250 4.32 -13.43 -2.27
N LYS A 251 5.61 -13.16 -2.13
CA LYS A 251 6.06 -11.86 -1.60
C LYS A 251 5.60 -10.75 -2.56
N ALA A 252 5.30 -9.58 -2.02
CA ALA A 252 4.74 -8.46 -2.80
C ALA A 252 5.55 -8.13 -4.07
N TYR A 253 6.88 -8.10 -3.98
CA TYR A 253 7.74 -7.88 -5.13
C TYR A 253 7.69 -9.03 -6.15
N ASN A 254 7.69 -10.27 -5.69
CA ASN A 254 7.66 -11.42 -6.60
C ASN A 254 6.30 -11.54 -7.30
N GLY A 255 5.20 -11.15 -6.64
CA GLY A 255 3.86 -11.18 -7.23
C GLY A 255 3.76 -10.41 -8.55
N ARG A 256 4.39 -9.24 -8.65
CA ARG A 256 4.45 -8.47 -9.90
C ARG A 256 5.40 -9.04 -10.95
N VAL A 257 6.46 -9.74 -10.54
CA VAL A 257 7.36 -10.43 -11.48
C VAL A 257 6.65 -11.63 -12.10
N ILE A 258 5.92 -12.40 -11.28
CA ILE A 258 5.07 -13.50 -11.74
C ILE A 258 3.98 -12.98 -12.68
N LEU A 259 3.33 -11.85 -12.35
CA LEU A 259 2.33 -11.23 -13.23
C LEU A 259 2.92 -10.91 -14.62
N SER A 260 4.10 -10.29 -14.67
CA SER A 260 4.76 -9.94 -15.93
C SER A 260 5.11 -11.18 -16.77
N TRP A 261 5.57 -12.25 -16.12
CA TRP A 261 5.79 -13.55 -16.77
C TRP A 261 4.48 -14.16 -17.31
N LEU A 262 3.42 -14.22 -16.48
CA LEU A 262 2.13 -14.75 -16.90
C LEU A 262 1.53 -13.95 -18.05
N ASN A 263 1.70 -12.62 -18.08
CA ASN A 263 1.29 -11.79 -19.21
C ASN A 263 2.01 -12.22 -20.50
N HIS A 264 3.32 -12.42 -20.43
CA HIS A 264 4.12 -12.87 -21.56
C HIS A 264 3.67 -14.25 -22.07
N THR A 265 3.47 -15.21 -21.17
CA THR A 265 3.02 -16.56 -21.52
C THR A 265 1.61 -16.56 -22.11
N LEU A 266 0.66 -15.86 -21.48
CA LEU A 266 -0.73 -15.78 -21.96
C LEU A 266 -0.83 -15.15 -23.35
N LEU A 267 -0.05 -14.11 -23.65
CA LEU A 267 -0.01 -13.52 -25.00
C LEU A 267 0.51 -14.52 -26.04
N GLY A 268 1.49 -15.35 -25.70
CA GLY A 268 1.99 -16.42 -26.57
C GLY A 268 0.92 -17.48 -26.85
N VAL A 269 0.19 -17.93 -25.82
CA VAL A 269 -0.91 -18.91 -25.98
C VAL A 269 -2.09 -18.30 -26.74
N LEU A 270 -2.40 -17.02 -26.49
CA LEU A 270 -3.49 -16.33 -27.15
C LEU A 270 -3.26 -16.20 -28.66
N ALA A 271 -2.03 -15.96 -29.09
CA ALA A 271 -1.67 -15.94 -30.50
C ALA A 271 -1.93 -17.29 -31.21
N GLN A 272 -1.86 -18.40 -30.47
CA GLN A 272 -2.14 -19.75 -30.98
C GLN A 272 -3.63 -20.11 -30.91
N ARG A 273 -4.39 -19.45 -30.03
CA ARG A 273 -5.82 -19.75 -29.77
C ARG A 273 -6.65 -18.46 -29.71
N PRO A 274 -6.76 -17.72 -30.83
CA PRO A 274 -7.40 -16.41 -30.87
C PRO A 274 -8.92 -16.47 -30.67
N ASP A 275 -9.56 -17.63 -30.69
CA ASP A 275 -11.02 -17.72 -30.51
C ASP A 275 -11.43 -18.09 -29.07
N HIS A 276 -10.46 -18.36 -28.18
CA HIS A 276 -10.75 -18.83 -26.83
C HIS A 276 -11.14 -17.69 -25.89
N GLN A 277 -12.44 -17.47 -25.68
CA GLN A 277 -12.99 -16.32 -24.94
C GLN A 277 -12.41 -16.13 -23.53
N ILE A 278 -12.33 -17.20 -22.72
CA ILE A 278 -11.78 -17.10 -21.34
C ILE A 278 -10.29 -16.73 -21.34
N LEU A 279 -9.55 -17.13 -22.38
CA LEU A 279 -8.13 -16.82 -22.52
C LEU A 279 -7.96 -15.35 -22.88
N HIS A 280 -8.80 -14.82 -23.79
CA HIS A 280 -8.88 -13.39 -24.08
C HIS A 280 -9.15 -12.55 -22.84
N LEU A 281 -10.21 -12.89 -22.09
CA LEU A 281 -10.58 -12.15 -20.88
C LEU A 281 -9.46 -12.18 -19.83
N THR A 282 -8.85 -13.35 -19.62
CA THR A 282 -7.75 -13.53 -18.67
C THR A 282 -6.51 -12.75 -19.10
N SER A 283 -6.11 -12.86 -20.37
CA SER A 283 -4.97 -12.14 -20.95
C SER A 283 -5.18 -10.62 -20.85
N ALA A 284 -6.37 -10.12 -21.21
CA ALA A 284 -6.69 -8.70 -21.11
C ALA A 284 -6.65 -8.17 -19.66
N ALA A 285 -7.13 -8.96 -18.68
CA ALA A 285 -7.08 -8.59 -17.27
C ALA A 285 -5.63 -8.56 -16.76
N VAL A 286 -4.85 -9.61 -17.04
CA VAL A 286 -3.43 -9.69 -16.66
C VAL A 286 -2.62 -8.56 -17.31
N ASN A 287 -2.88 -8.24 -18.58
CA ASN A 287 -2.22 -7.14 -19.29
C ASN A 287 -2.57 -5.79 -18.67
N SER A 288 -3.84 -5.54 -18.35
CA SER A 288 -4.28 -4.31 -17.68
C SER A 288 -3.56 -4.11 -16.34
N MET A 289 -3.47 -5.17 -15.53
CA MET A 289 -2.73 -5.12 -14.27
C MET A 289 -1.22 -4.94 -14.49
N THR A 290 -0.65 -5.54 -15.53
CA THR A 290 0.77 -5.36 -15.89
C THR A 290 1.07 -3.91 -16.26
N ASN A 291 0.19 -3.29 -17.05
CA ASN A 291 0.30 -1.87 -17.43
C ASN A 291 0.21 -0.95 -16.22
N ILE A 292 -0.69 -1.22 -15.27
CA ILE A 292 -0.76 -0.48 -14.00
C ILE A 292 0.61 -0.40 -13.32
N PHE A 293 1.32 -1.53 -13.22
CA PHE A 293 2.66 -1.56 -12.63
C PHE A 293 3.69 -0.86 -13.51
N SER A 294 3.68 -1.10 -14.81
CA SER A 294 4.61 -0.49 -15.76
C SER A 294 4.55 1.05 -15.72
N ILE A 295 3.35 1.61 -15.81
CA ILE A 295 3.12 3.06 -15.76
C ILE A 295 3.54 3.62 -14.39
N SER A 296 3.09 2.96 -13.31
CA SER A 296 3.42 3.37 -11.95
C SER A 296 4.93 3.34 -11.67
N GLU A 297 5.66 2.43 -12.30
CA GLU A 297 7.10 2.27 -12.11
C GLU A 297 7.93 3.26 -12.91
N SER A 298 7.47 3.57 -14.11
CA SER A 298 8.11 4.49 -15.05
C SER A 298 7.98 5.96 -14.65
N HIS A 299 7.03 6.28 -13.77
CA HIS A 299 6.76 7.66 -13.37
C HIS A 299 7.11 7.96 -11.91
N GLY A 300 7.33 9.25 -11.66
CA GLY A 300 7.56 9.80 -10.33
C GLY A 300 6.30 9.89 -9.47
N ARG A 301 6.34 10.78 -8.48
CA ARG A 301 5.21 11.01 -7.55
C ARG A 301 4.02 11.67 -8.22
N PHE A 302 4.31 12.58 -9.15
CA PHE A 302 3.31 13.31 -9.91
C PHE A 302 3.33 12.77 -11.34
N LEU A 303 2.14 12.47 -11.86
CA LEU A 303 1.94 11.88 -13.17
C LEU A 303 1.66 12.98 -14.20
N PRO A 304 2.22 12.86 -15.42
CA PRO A 304 1.63 13.50 -16.59
C PRO A 304 0.16 13.12 -16.74
N GLU A 305 -0.63 13.98 -17.35
CA GLU A 305 -2.08 13.75 -17.54
C GLU A 305 -2.37 12.48 -18.33
N SER A 306 -1.63 12.25 -19.42
CA SER A 306 -1.72 11.01 -20.22
C SER A 306 -1.45 9.76 -19.38
N ALA A 307 -0.38 9.75 -18.58
CA ALA A 307 -0.06 8.63 -17.70
C ALA A 307 -1.10 8.43 -16.58
N ALA A 308 -1.70 9.52 -16.08
CA ALA A 308 -2.78 9.43 -15.10
C ALA A 308 -4.04 8.81 -15.73
N GLN A 309 -4.40 9.23 -16.94
CA GLN A 309 -5.51 8.68 -17.70
C GLN A 309 -5.31 7.20 -18.00
N GLU A 310 -4.14 6.83 -18.53
CA GLU A 310 -3.81 5.44 -18.85
C GLU A 310 -3.82 4.55 -17.60
N LEU A 311 -3.30 5.05 -16.47
CA LEU A 311 -3.32 4.31 -15.20
C LEU A 311 -4.75 4.15 -14.65
N HIS A 312 -5.60 5.16 -14.80
CA HIS A 312 -7.02 5.09 -14.47
C HIS A 312 -7.73 4.04 -15.32
N ASP A 313 -7.58 4.12 -16.64
CA ASP A 313 -8.30 3.29 -17.61
C ASP A 313 -7.93 1.82 -17.48
N ASN A 314 -6.64 1.49 -17.28
CA ASN A 314 -6.22 0.12 -16.98
C ASN A 314 -6.78 -0.37 -15.64
N GLY A 315 -6.91 0.51 -14.63
CA GLY A 315 -7.52 0.18 -13.34
C GLY A 315 -9.00 -0.15 -13.44
N VAL A 316 -9.78 0.66 -14.17
CA VAL A 316 -11.21 0.42 -14.43
C VAL A 316 -11.39 -0.85 -15.26
N ARG A 317 -10.67 -0.95 -16.39
CA ARG A 317 -10.71 -2.13 -17.28
C ARG A 317 -10.38 -3.43 -16.55
N PHE A 318 -9.37 -3.42 -15.69
CA PHE A 318 -9.04 -4.60 -14.88
C PHE A 318 -10.23 -5.03 -14.01
N VAL A 319 -10.90 -4.09 -13.34
CA VAL A 319 -12.02 -4.40 -12.44
C VAL A 319 -13.21 -4.95 -13.23
N ASP A 320 -13.52 -4.38 -14.39
CA ASP A 320 -14.60 -4.88 -15.24
C ASP A 320 -14.33 -6.30 -15.74
N LEU A 321 -13.13 -6.56 -16.29
CA LEU A 321 -12.72 -7.89 -16.73
C LEU A 321 -12.69 -8.90 -15.57
N TYR A 322 -12.22 -8.47 -14.40
CA TYR A 322 -12.20 -9.30 -13.20
C TYR A 322 -13.62 -9.76 -12.82
N LYS A 323 -14.62 -8.88 -12.90
CA LYS A 323 -16.01 -9.23 -12.62
C LYS A 323 -16.57 -10.24 -13.61
N VAL A 324 -16.29 -10.05 -14.91
CA VAL A 324 -16.71 -11.00 -15.94
C VAL A 324 -16.06 -12.36 -15.67
N LEU A 325 -14.75 -12.40 -15.39
CA LEU A 325 -14.04 -13.63 -15.07
C LEU A 325 -14.59 -14.33 -13.82
N CYS A 326 -14.99 -13.59 -12.78
CA CYS A 326 -15.71 -14.16 -11.63
C CYS A 326 -17.00 -14.87 -12.07
N VAL A 327 -17.84 -14.21 -12.88
CA VAL A 327 -19.13 -14.77 -13.32
C VAL A 327 -18.92 -15.99 -14.21
N GLU A 328 -18.02 -15.93 -15.18
CA GLU A 328 -17.76 -17.06 -16.08
C GLU A 328 -17.23 -18.27 -15.32
N HIS A 329 -16.31 -18.08 -14.37
CA HIS A 329 -15.79 -19.21 -13.61
C HIS A 329 -16.83 -19.81 -12.66
N ILE A 330 -17.73 -19.01 -12.09
CA ILE A 330 -18.90 -19.53 -11.34
C ILE A 330 -19.77 -20.41 -12.25
N ARG A 331 -20.04 -19.97 -13.49
CA ARG A 331 -20.80 -20.78 -14.48
C ARG A 331 -20.09 -22.09 -14.84
N MET A 332 -18.76 -22.07 -14.88
CA MET A 332 -17.93 -23.25 -15.12
C MET A 332 -17.75 -24.14 -13.87
N ASN A 333 -18.39 -23.81 -12.74
CA ASN A 333 -18.18 -24.46 -11.44
C ASN A 333 -16.70 -24.48 -10.98
N LYS A 334 -15.97 -23.39 -11.28
CA LYS A 334 -14.57 -23.16 -10.89
C LYS A 334 -14.47 -21.93 -9.98
N ASN A 335 -13.62 -21.98 -8.96
CA ASN A 335 -13.43 -20.87 -8.00
C ASN A 335 -12.11 -20.09 -8.22
N ARG A 336 -11.71 -19.91 -9.48
CA ARG A 336 -10.42 -19.29 -9.85
C ARG A 336 -10.35 -17.79 -9.61
N TRP A 337 -11.48 -17.12 -9.80
CA TRP A 337 -11.59 -15.67 -9.69
C TRP A 337 -12.49 -15.32 -8.52
N LEU A 338 -11.88 -15.15 -7.35
CA LEU A 338 -12.60 -14.81 -6.12
C LEU A 338 -12.92 -13.31 -6.07
N MET A 339 -14.20 -12.93 -5.93
CA MET A 339 -14.58 -11.53 -5.72
C MET A 339 -14.03 -11.00 -4.40
N ARG A 340 -13.26 -9.91 -4.42
CA ARG A 340 -12.68 -9.32 -3.19
C ARG A 340 -12.97 -7.82 -3.08
N PRO A 341 -13.23 -7.31 -1.86
CA PRO A 341 -13.31 -5.88 -1.56
C PRO A 341 -12.16 -5.00 -2.06
N LYS A 342 -11.00 -5.58 -2.38
CA LYS A 342 -9.83 -4.84 -2.87
C LYS A 342 -10.03 -4.24 -4.27
N ILE A 343 -10.95 -4.77 -5.08
CA ILE A 343 -11.29 -4.16 -6.39
C ILE A 343 -11.91 -2.78 -6.22
N HIS A 344 -12.74 -2.60 -5.18
CA HIS A 344 -13.34 -1.32 -4.83
C HIS A 344 -12.28 -0.29 -4.46
N VAL A 345 -11.26 -0.73 -3.70
CA VAL A 345 -10.13 0.12 -3.35
C VAL A 345 -9.32 0.50 -4.59
N LEU A 346 -9.13 -0.41 -5.56
CA LEU A 346 -8.49 -0.08 -6.83
C LEU A 346 -9.27 1.01 -7.59
N LEU A 347 -10.60 0.96 -7.63
CA LEU A 347 -11.40 2.02 -8.26
C LEU A 347 -11.21 3.39 -7.57
N HIS A 348 -11.15 3.43 -6.23
CA HIS A 348 -10.78 4.67 -5.52
C HIS A 348 -9.36 5.13 -5.86
N LEU A 349 -8.40 4.22 -5.98
CA LEU A 349 -7.02 4.54 -6.37
C LEU A 349 -6.96 5.11 -7.81
N SER A 350 -7.71 4.53 -8.75
CA SER A 350 -7.84 5.04 -10.12
C SER A 350 -8.45 6.43 -10.16
N LYS A 351 -9.54 6.66 -9.40
CA LYS A 351 -10.17 7.98 -9.29
C LYS A 351 -9.23 9.02 -8.68
N ASP A 352 -8.52 8.64 -7.61
CA ASP A 352 -7.52 9.50 -6.96
C ASP A 352 -6.39 9.90 -7.93
N VAL A 353 -6.01 9.01 -8.84
CA VAL A 353 -4.97 9.29 -9.86
C VAL A 353 -5.41 10.41 -10.80
N LEU A 354 -6.64 10.40 -11.32
CA LEU A 354 -7.14 11.49 -12.16
C LEU A 354 -7.24 12.79 -11.35
N LYS A 355 -7.84 12.72 -10.16
CA LYS A 355 -8.11 13.90 -9.34
C LYS A 355 -6.85 14.62 -8.86
N TYR A 356 -5.84 13.87 -8.43
CA TYR A 356 -4.65 14.44 -7.80
C TYR A 356 -3.38 14.36 -8.67
N ARG A 357 -3.44 13.68 -9.81
CA ARG A 357 -2.27 13.31 -10.64
C ARG A 357 -1.15 12.69 -9.80
N ALA A 358 -1.53 11.95 -8.77
CA ALA A 358 -0.60 11.38 -7.79
C ALA A 358 -0.44 9.88 -8.04
N ASN A 359 0.80 9.44 -8.20
CA ASN A 359 1.12 8.03 -8.38
C ASN A 359 0.92 7.26 -7.07
N TYR A 360 -0.10 6.39 -7.00
CA TYR A 360 -0.38 5.60 -5.80
C TYR A 360 0.69 4.56 -5.46
N ARG A 361 1.68 4.32 -6.33
CA ARG A 361 2.92 3.63 -5.95
C ARG A 361 3.56 4.29 -4.75
N MET A 362 3.47 5.61 -4.64
CA MET A 362 4.03 6.35 -3.50
C MET A 362 3.32 6.03 -2.17
N TRP A 363 2.17 5.36 -2.19
CA TRP A 363 1.42 4.95 -1.00
C TRP A 363 1.63 3.48 -0.60
N HIS A 364 2.50 2.75 -1.30
CA HIS A 364 2.87 1.40 -0.91
C HIS A 364 3.67 1.38 0.41
N THR A 365 3.63 0.26 1.13
CA THR A 365 4.30 0.11 2.44
C THR A 365 5.51 -0.83 2.42
N PHE A 366 6.11 -1.10 1.24
CA PHE A 366 7.32 -1.95 1.12
C PHE A 366 8.45 -1.54 2.07
N VAL A 367 8.74 -0.24 2.12
CA VAL A 367 9.81 0.31 2.96
C VAL A 367 9.45 0.19 4.43
N ASP A 368 8.16 0.30 4.75
CA ASP A 368 7.67 0.23 6.12
C ASP A 368 7.76 -1.23 6.62
N GLU A 369 7.51 -2.23 5.78
CA GLU A 369 7.76 -3.65 6.08
C GLU A 369 9.26 -3.96 6.32
N ASP A 370 10.16 -3.46 5.45
CA ASP A 370 11.62 -3.61 5.65
C ASP A 370 12.06 -2.94 6.97
N ALA A 371 11.51 -1.75 7.27
CA ALA A 371 11.77 -1.06 8.53
C ALA A 371 11.26 -1.88 9.73
N MET A 372 10.09 -2.51 9.63
CA MET A 372 9.57 -3.38 10.68
C MET A 372 10.44 -4.63 10.90
N ARG A 373 10.98 -5.24 9.82
CA ARG A 373 11.94 -6.34 9.93
C ARG A 373 13.20 -5.88 10.67
N TRP A 374 13.74 -4.72 10.31
CA TRP A 374 14.89 -4.12 10.97
C TRP A 374 14.62 -3.84 12.46
N LEU A 375 13.47 -3.25 12.79
CA LEU A 375 13.06 -3.02 14.18
C LEU A 375 12.99 -4.33 14.98
N LYS A 376 12.46 -5.41 14.39
CA LYS A 376 12.42 -6.75 15.01
C LYS A 376 13.84 -7.29 15.26
N CYS A 377 14.74 -7.20 14.28
CA CYS A 377 16.13 -7.64 14.44
C CYS A 377 16.86 -6.87 15.56
N ILE A 378 16.69 -5.54 15.60
CA ILE A 378 17.26 -4.71 16.66
C ILE A 378 16.65 -5.04 18.02
N ALA A 379 15.33 -5.20 18.07
CA ALA A 379 14.63 -5.55 19.29
C ALA A 379 15.07 -6.90 19.87
N ALA A 380 15.37 -7.88 19.02
CA ALA A 380 15.87 -9.20 19.40
C ALA A 380 17.28 -9.15 20.00
N ARG A 381 18.13 -8.23 19.54
CA ARG A 381 19.51 -8.06 20.04
C ARG A 381 19.63 -7.14 21.24
N ALA A 382 18.61 -6.35 21.54
CA ALA A 382 18.65 -5.38 22.62
C ALA A 382 18.16 -5.98 23.94
N HIS A 383 18.84 -5.62 25.05
CA HIS A 383 18.36 -5.94 26.39
C HIS A 383 16.91 -5.44 26.59
N PRO A 384 15.96 -6.26 27.07
CA PRO A 384 14.53 -5.91 27.14
C PRO A 384 14.24 -4.57 27.83
N LYS A 385 14.94 -4.26 28.93
CA LYS A 385 14.78 -2.99 29.67
C LYS A 385 15.26 -1.76 28.89
N ARG A 386 16.23 -1.91 27.97
CA ARG A 386 16.86 -0.81 27.22
C ARG A 386 16.50 -0.80 25.73
N ARG A 387 15.66 -1.73 25.28
CA ARG A 387 15.25 -1.92 23.88
C ARG A 387 14.78 -0.63 23.21
N HIS A 388 13.90 0.13 23.87
CA HIS A 388 13.33 1.37 23.33
C HIS A 388 14.39 2.47 23.14
N ILE A 389 15.29 2.64 24.11
CA ILE A 389 16.43 3.56 24.02
C ILE A 389 17.35 3.15 22.88
N TRP A 390 17.62 1.86 22.74
CA TRP A 390 18.53 1.35 21.71
C TRP A 390 17.96 1.54 20.29
N LEU A 391 16.66 1.26 20.08
CA LEU A 391 15.96 1.55 18.82
C LEU A 391 16.06 3.03 18.42
N LEU A 392 15.83 3.94 19.37
CA LEU A 392 15.96 5.38 19.14
C LEU A 392 17.41 5.80 18.87
N LYS A 393 18.38 5.23 19.60
CA LYS A 393 19.82 5.49 19.37
C LYS A 393 20.26 5.03 17.98
N CYS A 394 19.89 3.83 17.54
CA CYS A 394 20.19 3.34 16.20
C CYS A 394 19.56 4.24 15.11
N THR A 395 18.36 4.77 15.36
CA THR A 395 17.72 5.74 14.47
C THR A 395 18.48 7.08 14.44
N LYS A 396 18.92 7.60 15.61
CA LYS A 396 19.73 8.84 15.68
C LYS A 396 21.10 8.69 15.03
N LEU A 397 21.76 7.54 15.20
CA LEU A 397 23.04 7.25 14.55
C LEU A 397 22.92 7.33 13.03
N ARG A 398 21.82 6.80 12.48
CA ARG A 398 21.49 6.93 11.05
C ARG A 398 21.46 8.39 10.58
N LEU A 399 20.88 9.29 11.37
CA LEU A 399 20.83 10.72 11.05
C LEU A 399 22.20 11.38 11.09
N ARG A 400 23.05 10.98 12.05
CA ARG A 400 24.44 11.49 12.14
C ARG A 400 25.26 11.05 10.94
N THR A 401 25.12 9.79 10.50
CA THR A 401 25.80 9.30 9.28
C THR A 401 25.38 10.09 8.03
N MET A 402 24.15 10.60 7.98
CA MET A 402 23.69 11.47 6.89
C MET A 402 24.36 12.85 6.93
N LYS A 403 24.46 13.50 8.10
CA LYS A 403 25.07 14.83 8.26
C LYS A 403 26.52 14.85 7.77
N HIS A 404 27.33 13.87 8.20
CA HIS A 404 28.73 13.76 7.80
C HIS A 404 28.92 13.56 6.29
N ARG A 405 27.99 12.89 5.60
CA ARG A 405 28.06 12.71 4.14
C ARG A 405 27.76 14.01 3.37
N VAL A 406 26.86 14.86 3.89
CA VAL A 406 26.55 16.17 3.28
C VAL A 406 27.74 17.12 3.45
N GLU A 407 28.34 17.15 4.64
CA GLU A 407 29.52 17.98 4.93
C GLU A 407 30.73 17.59 4.07
N ARG A 408 31.03 16.29 3.93
CA ARG A 408 32.10 15.79 3.04
C ARG A 408 31.92 16.16 1.57
N LYS A 409 30.69 16.36 1.11
CA LYS A 409 30.42 16.82 -0.26
C LYS A 409 30.68 18.30 -0.43
N LYS A 410 30.29 19.12 0.55
CA LYS A 410 30.57 20.57 0.54
C LYS A 410 32.06 20.86 0.56
N THR A 411 32.86 20.03 1.22
CA THR A 411 34.33 20.17 1.22
C THR A 411 34.98 19.68 -0.08
N ARG A 412 34.43 18.65 -0.73
CA ARG A 412 34.94 18.16 -2.04
C ARG A 412 34.57 19.06 -3.22
N GLY A 413 33.39 19.66 -3.22
CA GLY A 413 32.96 20.59 -4.29
C GLY A 413 33.55 22.01 -4.19
N LYS A 414 34.47 22.25 -3.26
CA LYS A 414 35.25 23.50 -3.14
C LYS A 414 36.73 23.33 -3.55
N ARG A 415 37.13 22.12 -3.96
CA ARG A 415 38.52 21.77 -4.33
C ARG A 415 38.68 21.41 -5.81
N GLY A 416 37.68 21.70 -6.61
CA GLY A 416 37.71 21.73 -8.07
C GLY A 416 36.84 22.89 -8.51
#